data_AF-A0A7C0ZYR5-F1
#
_entry.id   AF-A0A7C0ZYR5-F1
#
_cell.length_a   1.000
_cell.length_b   1.000
_cell.length_c   1.000
_cell.angle_alpha   90.00
_cell.angle_beta   90.00
_cell.angle_gamma   90.00
#
_symmetry.space_group_name_H-M   'P 1'
#
loop_
_entity.id
_entity.type
_entity.pdbx_description
1 polymer ?
#
loop_
_entity_poly.entity_id
_entity_poly.type
_entity_poly.pdbx_seq_one_letter_code
_entity_poly.pdbx_strand_id
1 'polypeptide(L)' 'MLDNRKSLNLKHTLNKFYREYDFNEKLRNDPLEFPHRYSRPEDIEVAGFIASWFA' A
#
# COMPACT_ATOMS: atom_id res chain seq x y z
N MET A 1 4.06 -23.89 -21.48
CA MET A 1 3.79 -24.23 -20.05
C MET A 1 4.69 -23.34 -19.21
N LEU A 2 4.13 -22.34 -18.50
CA LEU A 2 4.93 -21.48 -17.62
C LEU A 2 5.52 -22.34 -16.51
N ASP A 3 6.82 -22.23 -16.31
CA ASP A 3 7.61 -23.03 -15.35
C ASP A 3 7.10 -22.75 -13.92
N ASN A 4 6.28 -23.65 -13.41
CA ASN A 4 5.55 -23.52 -12.14
C ASN A 4 6.51 -23.29 -10.95
N ARG A 5 7.78 -23.72 -11.06
CA ARG A 5 8.81 -23.50 -10.06
C ARG A 5 9.23 -22.03 -9.92
N LYS A 6 9.28 -21.28 -11.02
CA LYS A 6 9.58 -19.83 -10.98
C LYS A 6 8.43 -19.07 -10.32
N SER A 7 7.19 -19.45 -10.62
CA SER A 7 5.99 -18.89 -9.98
C SER A 7 5.98 -19.12 -8.46
N LEU A 8 6.30 -20.34 -8.02
CA LEU A 8 6.41 -20.69 -6.61
C LEU A 8 7.51 -19.89 -5.88
N ASN A 9 8.67 -19.71 -6.52
CA ASN A 9 9.76 -18.90 -5.95
C ASN A 9 9.38 -17.43 -5.84
N LEU A 10 8.78 -16.85 -6.88
CA LEU A 10 8.28 -15.47 -6.87
C LEU A 10 7.24 -15.27 -5.75
N LYS A 11 6.28 -16.19 -5.64
CA LYS A 11 5.26 -16.15 -4.58
C LYS A 11 5.88 -16.19 -3.19
N HIS A 12 6.88 -17.04 -2.98
CA HIS A 12 7.57 -17.12 -1.70
C HIS A 12 8.28 -15.81 -1.35
N THR A 13 8.99 -15.22 -2.31
CA THR A 13 9.68 -13.94 -2.16
C THR A 13 8.71 -12.80 -1.85
N LEU A 14 7.60 -12.70 -2.59
CA LEU A 14 6.56 -11.69 -2.35
C LEU A 14 5.92 -11.86 -0.97
N ASN A 15 5.62 -13.09 -0.56
CA ASN A 15 5.06 -13.36 0.77
C ASN A 15 6.04 -12.99 1.88
N LYS A 16 7.35 -13.20 1.67
CA LYS A 16 8.38 -12.80 2.63
C LYS A 16 8.37 -11.28 2.81
N PHE A 17 8.44 -10.53 1.70
CA PHE A 17 8.41 -9.07 1.75
C PHE A 17 7.12 -8.53 2.37
N TYR A 18 5.98 -9.13 2.05
CA TYR A 18 4.71 -8.75 2.66
C TYR A 18 4.72 -8.94 4.18
N ARG A 19 5.26 -10.06 4.69
CA ARG A 19 5.32 -10.32 6.14
C ARG A 19 6.31 -9.43 6.88
N GLU A 20 7.42 -9.08 6.23
CA GLU A 20 8.49 -8.25 6.81
C GLU A 20 8.22 -6.74 6.66
N TYR A 21 7.22 -6.36 5.85
CA TYR A 21 6.85 -4.96 5.68
C TYR A 21 6.22 -4.41 6.97
N ASP A 22 6.79 -3.33 7.50
CA ASP A 22 6.25 -2.66 8.67
C ASP A 22 5.04 -1.80 8.29
N PHE A 23 3.86 -2.42 8.32
CA PHE A 23 2.60 -1.71 8.12
C PHE A 23 2.29 -0.69 9.22
N ASN A 24 2.86 -0.80 10.42
CA ASN A 24 2.49 0.12 11.50
C ASN A 24 3.14 1.49 11.31
N GLU A 25 4.45 1.56 11.05
CA GLU A 25 5.11 2.85 10.85
C GLU A 25 5.01 3.36 9.41
N LYS A 26 5.06 2.48 8.40
CA LYS A 26 5.07 2.90 7.00
C LYS A 26 3.69 3.31 6.51
N LEU A 27 2.66 2.53 6.82
CA LEU A 27 1.28 2.84 6.43
C LEU A 27 0.80 4.12 7.13
N ARG A 28 1.20 4.34 8.39
CA ARG A 28 0.92 5.60 9.10
C ARG A 28 1.46 6.81 8.36
N ASN A 29 2.59 6.74 7.66
CA ASN A 29 3.15 7.89 6.94
C ASN A 29 2.86 7.85 5.43
N ASP A 30 2.05 6.91 4.98
CA ASP A 30 1.70 6.76 3.57
C ASP A 30 0.73 7.88 3.15
N PRO A 31 1.04 8.64 2.08
CA PRO A 31 0.11 9.60 1.50
C PRO A 31 -1.24 8.99 1.15
N LEU A 32 -1.30 7.70 0.79
CA LEU A 32 -2.55 7.01 0.46
C LEU A 32 -3.45 6.77 1.68
N GLU A 33 -2.89 6.71 2.89
CA GLU A 33 -3.68 6.65 4.13
C GLU A 33 -4.12 8.03 4.61
N PHE A 34 -3.53 9.10 4.08
CA PHE A 34 -3.86 10.46 4.49
C PHE A 34 -5.35 10.79 4.35
N PRO A 35 -6.06 10.42 3.26
CA PRO A 35 -7.50 10.67 3.12
C PRO A 35 -8.34 9.87 4.11
N HIS A 36 -7.92 8.66 4.47
CA HIS A 36 -8.65 7.80 5.42
C HIS A 36 -8.65 8.35 6.86
N ARG A 37 -7.83 9.36 7.15
CA ARG A 37 -7.82 10.02 8.47
C ARG A 37 -9.02 10.96 8.69
N TYR A 38 -9.78 11.25 7.64
CA TYR A 38 -10.91 12.17 7.69
C TYR A 38 -12.23 11.41 7.58
N SER A 39 -13.28 11.91 8.24
CA SER A 39 -14.60 11.27 8.25
C SER A 39 -15.64 12.03 7.42
N ARG A 40 -15.35 13.28 7.07
CA ARG A 40 -16.22 14.10 6.23
C ARG A 40 -15.88 13.88 4.76
N PRO A 41 -16.87 13.62 3.89
CA PRO A 41 -16.62 13.37 2.47
C PRO A 41 -15.81 14.48 1.79
N GLU A 42 -16.08 15.75 2.11
CA GLU A 42 -15.41 16.89 1.49
C GLU A 42 -13.92 16.94 1.86
N ASP A 43 -13.60 16.63 3.11
CA ASP A 43 -12.22 16.60 3.60
C ASP A 43 -11.45 15.44 2.98
N ILE A 44 -12.11 14.28 2.78
CA ILE A 44 -11.52 13.11 2.11
C ILE A 44 -11.18 13.43 0.65
N GLU A 45 -12.05 14.12 -0.08
CA GLU A 45 -11.80 14.51 -1.47
C GLU A 45 -10.58 15.45 -1.60
N VAL A 46 -10.50 16.48 -0.75
CA VAL A 46 -9.38 17.42 -0.75
C VAL A 46 -8.07 16.72 -0.35
N ALA A 47 -8.11 15.89 0.70
CA ALA A 47 -6.96 15.11 1.13
C ALA A 47 -6.50 14.12 0.05
N GLY A 48 -7.44 13.46 -0.64
CA GLY A 48 -7.18 12.55 -1.74
C GLY A 48 -6.55 13.24 -2.94
N PHE A 49 -7.05 14.43 -3.30
CA PHE A 49 -6.45 15.25 -4.34
C PHE A 49 -4.99 15.59 -4.03
N ILE A 50 -4.70 16.05 -2.81
CA ILE A 50 -3.33 16.37 -2.37
C ILE A 50 -2.45 15.11 -2.34
N ALA A 51 -2.95 14.00 -1.80
CA ALA A 51 -2.21 12.73 -1.72
C ALA A 51 -1.76 12.22 -3.10
N SER A 52 -2.59 12.39 -4.13
CA SER A 52 -2.27 11.97 -5.50
C SER A 52 -1.05 12.65 -6.12
N TRP A 53 -0.60 13.78 -5.58
CA TRP A 53 0.63 14.44 -6.04
C TRP A 53 1.90 13.79 -5.49
N PHE A 54 1.78 13.02 -4.42
CA PHE A 54 2.90 12.37 -3.73
C PHE A 54 2.98 10.86 -4.02
N ALA A 55 2.04 10.31 -4.78
CA ALA A 55 1.92 8.89 -5.11
C ALA A 55 2.40 8.58 -6.54
#